data_AF-A0A1F6QHW1-F1
#
_entry.id   AF-A0A1F6QHW1-F1
#
_cell.length_a   1.000
_cell.length_b   1.000
_cell.length_c   1.000
_cell.angle_alpha   90.00
_cell.angle_beta   90.00
_cell.angle_gamma   90.00
#
_symmetry.space_group_name_H-M   'P 1'
#
loop_
_entity.id
_entity.type
_entity.pdbx_description
1 polymer ?
#
loop_
_entity_poly.entity_id
_entity_poly.type
_entity_poly.pdbx_seq_one_letter_code
_entity_poly.pdbx_strand_id
1 'polypeptide(L)'
;MILASSLITKSSMYSRRISLFEQVPPDLFYGTTIPTCLLVINKNKPDKLKNKVLIINADAEYGEGKNQNFLRPEDIEKIVWVFDNIQEIDNYSKIIPIDDIIDEKGHDGNLNIRRYVDNTPPQEPHDVKAHIYGGVPNKEITALNGLITKYAIAENDLFDNRGDGYSLFKNECNDKAKIKAYISEHSGVATANNNMRSAFEFFWENAGAAVADVGDEGGISEFTRKYTEFLAESLEPVGILDHFQCIGVFANWWDHSYTVREYTEIEQAANGKETKVSVKEVIKIKNVFKTIGAEGFVSALVSDEKIALEHFTDELSALKSLEDEAESALADLQAYVSSVDMGIDQEEEETEEGEEAEAKEPTVKEVEDYLKKLSTAEAKAQLKEIDKLKKEKNRLNRELKKKTAELQEKINAIREKLTAEQCETLVMQLLHEGFVVELEKYLTTEVAKTVKAVCKLWDKYFVSANQMLNERKKAEDKLNGFLERLGYING
;
A
#
# COMPACT_ATOMS: atom_id res chain seq x y z
N MET A 1 10.97 0.14 -27.13
CA MET A 1 9.55 0.26 -27.50
C MET A 1 9.41 -0.04 -29.00
N ILE A 2 9.14 -1.29 -29.39
CA ILE A 2 8.93 -1.63 -30.80
C ILE A 2 7.42 -1.65 -31.03
N LEU A 3 6.89 -0.60 -31.66
CA LEU A 3 5.60 -0.67 -32.35
C LEU A 3 5.78 -1.64 -33.51
N ALA A 4 5.46 -2.91 -33.29
CA ALA A 4 5.56 -3.92 -34.33
C ALA A 4 4.42 -3.70 -35.34
N SER A 5 4.75 -3.03 -36.45
CA SER A 5 3.91 -2.99 -37.65
C SER A 5 3.45 -4.41 -38.01
N SER A 6 2.17 -4.60 -38.36
CA SER A 6 1.58 -5.93 -38.60
C SER A 6 2.37 -6.77 -39.63
N LEU A 7 3.07 -6.12 -40.55
CA LEU A 7 3.97 -6.74 -41.53
C LEU A 7 5.22 -7.38 -40.91
N ILE A 8 5.85 -6.74 -39.91
CA ILE A 8 7.04 -7.25 -39.22
C ILE A 8 6.64 -8.42 -38.32
N THR A 9 5.48 -8.32 -37.68
CA THR A 9 4.92 -9.36 -36.82
C THR A 9 4.57 -10.62 -37.61
N LYS A 10 3.83 -10.49 -38.72
CA LYS A 10 3.51 -11.61 -39.61
C LYS A 10 4.80 -12.26 -40.13
N SER A 11 5.77 -11.48 -40.62
CA SER A 11 7.06 -12.01 -41.11
C SER A 11 7.84 -12.79 -40.03
N SER A 12 7.89 -12.30 -38.79
CA SER A 12 8.54 -12.98 -37.67
C SER A 12 7.81 -14.27 -37.24
N MET A 13 6.47 -14.28 -37.30
CA MET A 13 5.65 -15.49 -37.09
C MET A 13 5.87 -16.54 -38.16
N TYR A 14 5.88 -16.16 -39.44
CA TYR A 14 6.17 -17.07 -40.55
C TYR A 14 7.59 -17.65 -40.47
N SER A 15 8.54 -16.88 -39.92
CA SER A 15 9.90 -17.35 -39.60
C SER A 15 9.94 -18.30 -38.38
N ARG A 16 8.83 -18.43 -37.64
CA ARG A 16 8.64 -19.22 -36.42
C ARG A 16 9.58 -18.86 -35.27
N ARG A 17 10.05 -17.61 -35.21
CA ARG A 17 11.07 -17.14 -34.24
C ARG A 17 10.51 -16.53 -32.96
N ILE A 18 9.23 -16.15 -32.92
CA ILE A 18 8.59 -15.55 -31.73
C ILE A 18 8.44 -16.60 -30.62
N SER A 19 9.01 -16.36 -29.44
CA SER A 19 9.02 -17.32 -28.33
C SER A 19 8.12 -16.91 -27.19
N LEU A 20 8.07 -15.60 -26.88
CA LEU A 20 7.18 -15.02 -25.89
C LEU A 20 6.49 -13.78 -26.47
N PHE A 21 5.22 -13.64 -26.15
CA PHE A 21 4.47 -12.40 -26.30
C PHE A 21 3.79 -12.06 -24.98
N GLU A 22 4.16 -10.92 -24.40
CA GLU A 22 3.76 -10.51 -23.05
C GLU A 22 3.05 -9.16 -23.07
N GLN A 23 1.93 -9.03 -22.34
CA GLN A 23 1.29 -7.74 -22.08
C GLN A 23 1.76 -7.25 -20.72
N VAL A 24 2.31 -6.04 -20.70
CA VAL A 24 2.81 -5.39 -19.49
C VAL A 24 1.72 -4.42 -18.98
N PRO A 25 1.60 -4.18 -17.66
CA PRO A 25 0.61 -3.28 -17.08
C PRO A 25 0.50 -1.90 -17.75
N PRO A 26 -0.70 -1.29 -17.75
CA PRO A 26 -0.87 0.10 -18.19
C PRO A 26 -0.11 1.06 -17.29
N ASP A 27 0.14 2.27 -17.79
CA ASP A 27 0.78 3.37 -17.04
C ASP A 27 2.17 3.05 -16.48
N LEU A 28 2.89 2.07 -17.06
CA LEU A 28 4.26 1.74 -16.62
C LEU A 28 5.31 2.73 -17.16
N PHE A 29 5.02 3.39 -18.28
CA PHE A 29 5.95 4.29 -18.96
C PHE A 29 5.48 5.73 -18.89
N TYR A 30 6.41 6.63 -18.57
CA TYR A 30 6.13 8.06 -18.56
C TYR A 30 5.60 8.55 -19.92
N GLY A 31 4.47 9.26 -19.89
CA GLY A 31 3.89 9.92 -21.07
C GLY A 31 2.96 9.05 -21.94
N THR A 32 2.62 7.83 -21.53
CA THR A 32 1.56 7.06 -22.21
C THR A 32 0.82 6.12 -21.26
N THR A 33 -0.50 6.09 -21.38
CA THR A 33 -1.38 5.18 -20.65
C THR A 33 -1.66 3.88 -21.41
N ILE A 34 -1.10 3.75 -22.62
CA ILE A 34 -1.38 2.63 -23.50
C ILE A 34 -0.61 1.39 -23.01
N PRO A 35 -1.28 0.23 -22.84
CA PRO A 35 -0.60 -1.02 -22.51
C PRO A 35 0.46 -1.35 -23.55
N THR A 36 1.64 -1.76 -23.08
CA THR A 36 2.74 -2.16 -23.96
C THR A 36 2.86 -3.67 -24.01
N CYS A 37 3.56 -4.16 -25.04
CA CYS A 37 3.89 -5.57 -25.13
C CYS A 37 5.39 -5.78 -25.30
N LEU A 38 5.87 -6.89 -24.73
CA LEU A 38 7.24 -7.36 -24.87
C LEU A 38 7.25 -8.60 -25.77
N LEU A 39 8.08 -8.56 -26.81
CA LEU A 39 8.22 -9.63 -27.79
C LEU A 39 9.62 -10.22 -27.73
N VAL A 40 9.72 -11.49 -27.32
CA VAL A 40 10.99 -12.22 -27.30
C VAL A 40 11.11 -13.07 -28.56
N ILE A 41 12.17 -12.84 -29.34
CA ILE A 41 12.45 -13.58 -30.57
C ILE A 41 13.67 -14.47 -30.34
N ASN A 42 13.48 -15.78 -30.39
CA ASN A 42 14.55 -16.77 -30.24
C ASN A 42 14.68 -17.59 -31.54
N LYS A 43 15.89 -17.63 -32.10
CA LYS A 43 16.20 -18.42 -33.30
C LYS A 43 16.44 -19.91 -32.97
N ASN A 44 16.78 -20.22 -31.72
CA ASN A 44 17.04 -21.58 -31.24
C ASN A 44 16.04 -21.93 -30.13
N LYS A 45 14.80 -22.18 -30.52
CA LYS A 45 13.73 -22.47 -29.56
C LYS A 45 13.91 -23.84 -28.91
N PRO A 46 13.59 -23.97 -27.60
CA PRO A 46 13.50 -25.26 -26.95
C PRO A 46 12.39 -26.10 -27.61
N ASP A 47 12.51 -27.42 -27.53
CA ASP A 47 11.58 -28.35 -28.19
C ASP A 47 10.11 -28.10 -27.80
N LYS A 48 9.86 -27.73 -26.53
CA LYS A 48 8.53 -27.38 -26.02
C LYS A 48 7.86 -26.20 -26.76
N LEU A 49 8.64 -25.26 -27.31
CA LEU A 49 8.15 -24.07 -28.01
C LEU A 49 8.35 -24.14 -29.53
N LYS A 50 8.84 -25.25 -30.08
CA LYS A 50 8.89 -25.43 -31.53
C LYS A 50 7.49 -25.27 -32.11
N ASN A 51 7.38 -24.40 -33.12
CA ASN A 51 6.12 -24.06 -33.79
C ASN A 51 5.01 -23.49 -32.88
N LYS A 52 5.35 -23.09 -31.66
CA LYS A 52 4.42 -22.52 -30.67
C LYS A 52 4.95 -21.18 -30.16
N VAL A 53 4.06 -20.42 -29.50
CA VAL A 53 4.34 -19.17 -28.80
C VAL A 53 3.79 -19.29 -27.39
N LEU A 54 4.59 -18.96 -26.39
CA LEU A 54 4.07 -18.72 -25.04
C LEU A 54 3.50 -17.29 -25.02
N ILE A 55 2.26 -17.16 -24.56
CA ILE A 55 1.62 -15.87 -24.34
C ILE A 55 1.42 -15.70 -22.84
N ILE A 56 1.87 -14.58 -22.29
CA ILE A 56 1.72 -14.20 -20.88
C ILE A 56 0.92 -12.91 -20.82
N ASN A 57 -0.14 -12.88 -20.01
CA ASN A 57 -0.91 -11.68 -19.73
C ASN A 57 -0.61 -11.20 -18.30
N ALA A 58 0.32 -10.26 -18.17
CA ALA A 58 0.70 -9.67 -16.90
C ALA A 58 0.06 -8.29 -16.66
N ASP A 59 -1.02 -7.93 -17.39
CA ASP A 59 -1.58 -6.57 -17.30
C ASP A 59 -2.15 -6.20 -15.92
N ALA A 60 -2.44 -7.19 -15.07
CA ALA A 60 -2.94 -7.04 -13.71
C ALA A 60 -1.84 -7.18 -12.63
N GLU A 61 -0.59 -7.40 -13.01
CA GLU A 61 0.53 -7.62 -12.09
C GLU A 61 1.32 -6.32 -11.90
N TYR A 62 0.88 -5.45 -11.00
CA TYR A 62 1.58 -4.20 -10.68
C TYR A 62 1.26 -3.67 -9.30
N GLY A 63 2.16 -2.83 -8.79
CA GLY A 63 1.89 -1.88 -7.71
C GLY A 63 1.36 -0.57 -8.29
N GLU A 64 0.24 -0.08 -7.76
CA GLU A 64 -0.29 1.24 -8.08
C GLU A 64 0.64 2.31 -7.51
N GLY A 65 1.10 3.22 -8.38
CA GLY A 65 1.84 4.41 -7.98
C GLY A 65 1.05 5.68 -8.29
N LYS A 66 1.43 6.79 -7.66
CA LYS A 66 0.68 8.05 -7.75
C LYS A 66 0.54 8.59 -9.19
N ASN A 67 1.60 8.45 -9.99
CA ASN A 67 1.66 8.98 -11.36
C ASN A 67 1.88 7.90 -12.43
N GLN A 68 2.35 6.72 -12.01
CA GLN A 68 2.67 5.60 -12.88
C GLN A 68 2.61 4.31 -12.05
N ASN A 69 2.23 3.22 -12.68
CA ASN A 69 2.32 1.89 -12.07
C ASN A 69 3.78 1.42 -12.09
N PHE A 70 4.09 0.43 -11.27
CA PHE A 70 5.40 -0.21 -11.26
C PHE A 70 5.25 -1.72 -11.12
N LEU A 71 6.15 -2.48 -11.74
CA LEU A 71 6.25 -3.91 -11.50
C LEU A 71 6.89 -4.13 -10.14
N ARG A 72 6.19 -4.85 -9.26
CA ARG A 72 6.76 -5.28 -7.98
C ARG A 72 7.73 -6.44 -8.25
N PRO A 73 8.70 -6.70 -7.36
CA PRO A 73 9.61 -7.81 -7.54
C PRO A 73 8.90 -9.16 -7.73
N GLU A 74 7.82 -9.43 -6.99
CA GLU A 74 7.02 -10.66 -7.16
C GLU A 74 6.37 -10.78 -8.56
N ASP A 75 5.98 -9.66 -9.16
CA ASP A 75 5.38 -9.63 -10.51
C ASP A 75 6.44 -10.05 -11.53
N ILE A 76 7.65 -9.50 -11.41
CA ILE A 76 8.79 -9.81 -12.27
C ILE A 76 9.18 -11.28 -12.13
N GLU A 77 9.34 -11.76 -10.89
CA GLU A 77 9.72 -13.15 -10.61
C GLU A 77 8.67 -14.13 -11.17
N LYS A 78 7.38 -13.82 -11.05
CA LYS A 78 6.31 -14.64 -11.65
C LYS A 78 6.42 -14.70 -13.17
N ILE A 79 6.61 -13.55 -13.82
CA ILE A 79 6.76 -13.47 -15.29
C ILE A 79 7.97 -14.30 -15.73
N VAL A 80 9.13 -14.10 -15.09
CA VAL A 80 10.38 -14.81 -15.41
C VAL A 80 10.23 -16.31 -15.17
N TRP A 81 9.67 -16.71 -14.03
CA TRP A 81 9.46 -18.11 -13.69
C TRP A 81 8.57 -18.83 -14.70
N VAL A 82 7.46 -18.20 -15.11
CA VAL A 82 6.55 -18.75 -16.12
C VAL A 82 7.24 -18.88 -17.48
N PHE A 83 8.06 -17.90 -17.84
CA PHE A 83 8.83 -17.91 -19.09
C PHE A 83 9.91 -19.01 -19.10
N ASP A 84 10.74 -19.09 -18.05
CA ASP A 84 11.85 -20.03 -17.96
C ASP A 84 11.37 -21.49 -17.88
N ASN A 85 10.27 -21.73 -17.16
CA ASN A 85 9.70 -23.06 -17.02
C ASN A 85 8.73 -23.45 -18.14
N ILE A 86 8.32 -22.47 -18.98
CA ILE A 86 7.35 -22.65 -20.07
C ILE A 86 6.04 -23.24 -19.52
N GLN A 87 5.45 -22.54 -18.56
CA GLN A 87 4.26 -23.00 -17.83
C GLN A 87 2.98 -22.37 -18.36
N GLU A 88 1.89 -23.15 -18.34
CA GLU A 88 0.52 -22.67 -18.57
C GLU A 88 -0.16 -22.49 -17.23
N ILE A 89 -0.62 -21.26 -16.96
CA ILE A 89 -1.36 -20.89 -15.76
C ILE A 89 -2.72 -20.36 -16.21
N ASP A 90 -3.80 -20.87 -15.61
CA ASP A 90 -5.16 -20.49 -15.96
C ASP A 90 -5.35 -18.96 -15.88
N ASN A 91 -5.96 -18.39 -16.91
CA ASN A 91 -6.16 -16.93 -17.08
C ASN A 91 -4.88 -16.07 -17.03
N TYR A 92 -3.67 -16.64 -17.07
CA TYR A 92 -2.41 -15.88 -16.98
C TYR A 92 -1.41 -16.21 -18.10
N SER A 93 -1.24 -17.49 -18.45
CA SER A 93 -0.35 -17.88 -19.53
C SER A 93 -0.87 -19.07 -20.32
N LYS A 94 -0.58 -19.07 -21.63
CA LYS A 94 -1.01 -20.15 -22.54
C LYS A 94 -0.03 -20.35 -23.68
N ILE A 95 0.17 -21.60 -24.06
CA ILE A 95 1.00 -21.99 -25.20
C ILE A 95 0.11 -22.18 -26.41
N ILE A 96 0.31 -21.33 -27.43
CA ILE A 96 -0.51 -21.30 -28.64
C ILE A 96 0.32 -21.79 -29.84
N PRO A 97 -0.18 -22.76 -30.63
CA PRO A 97 0.40 -23.09 -31.93
C PRO A 97 0.44 -21.88 -32.85
N ILE A 98 1.57 -21.67 -33.54
CA ILE A 98 1.72 -20.55 -34.49
C ILE A 98 0.69 -20.63 -35.61
N ASP A 99 0.34 -21.85 -36.03
CA ASP A 99 -0.60 -22.06 -37.13
C ASP A 99 -2.02 -21.56 -36.74
N ASP A 100 -2.42 -21.66 -35.46
CA ASP A 100 -3.70 -21.13 -34.94
C ASP A 100 -3.73 -19.59 -34.91
N ILE A 101 -2.56 -18.95 -34.81
CA ILE A 101 -2.42 -17.48 -34.82
C ILE A 101 -2.44 -16.95 -36.26
N ILE A 102 -1.80 -17.67 -37.18
CA ILE A 102 -1.65 -17.26 -38.59
C ILE A 102 -2.92 -17.53 -39.40
N ASP A 103 -3.76 -18.51 -39.01
CA ASP A 103 -4.96 -18.88 -39.76
C ASP A 103 -5.85 -17.66 -40.07
N GLU A 104 -6.07 -17.44 -41.37
CA GLU A 104 -6.90 -16.36 -41.93
C GLU A 104 -8.37 -16.49 -41.50
N LYS A 105 -8.81 -17.69 -41.08
CA LYS A 105 -10.16 -17.93 -40.57
C LYS A 105 -10.30 -17.74 -39.06
N GLY A 106 -9.17 -17.81 -38.33
CA GLY A 106 -9.13 -17.73 -36.87
C GLY A 106 -8.81 -16.32 -36.39
N HIS A 107 -7.55 -15.89 -36.59
CA HIS A 107 -7.03 -14.66 -35.98
C HIS A 107 -6.26 -13.74 -36.95
N ASP A 108 -5.94 -14.16 -38.19
CA ASP A 108 -5.23 -13.36 -39.22
C ASP A 108 -3.95 -12.66 -38.71
N GLY A 109 -3.17 -13.34 -37.86
CA GLY A 109 -1.96 -12.77 -37.25
C GLY A 109 -2.24 -11.67 -36.21
N ASN A 110 -3.46 -11.56 -35.69
CA ASN A 110 -3.81 -10.66 -34.60
C ASN A 110 -3.19 -11.16 -33.28
N LEU A 111 -2.34 -10.33 -32.69
CA LEU A 111 -1.65 -10.61 -31.44
C LEU A 111 -2.33 -10.02 -30.20
N ASN A 112 -3.58 -9.56 -30.26
CA ASN A 112 -4.24 -9.08 -29.05
C ASN A 112 -4.30 -10.20 -27.99
N ILE A 113 -3.63 -9.99 -26.85
CA ILE A 113 -3.39 -11.00 -25.81
C ILE A 113 -4.69 -11.51 -25.20
N ARG A 114 -5.68 -10.62 -25.02
CA ARG A 114 -6.99 -10.98 -24.46
C ARG A 114 -7.76 -12.01 -25.27
N ARG A 115 -7.39 -12.24 -26.54
CA ARG A 115 -7.97 -13.33 -27.36
C ARG A 115 -7.47 -14.71 -26.95
N TYR A 116 -6.28 -14.78 -26.36
CA TYR A 116 -5.60 -16.02 -26.02
C TYR A 116 -5.63 -16.28 -24.52
N VAL A 117 -5.44 -15.22 -23.73
CA VAL A 117 -5.41 -15.24 -22.28
C VAL A 117 -6.23 -14.05 -21.78
N ASP A 118 -7.45 -14.32 -21.30
CA ASP A 118 -8.31 -13.33 -20.68
C ASP A 118 -8.24 -13.47 -19.17
N ASN A 119 -7.74 -12.42 -18.51
CA ASN A 119 -7.69 -12.31 -17.05
C ASN A 119 -8.78 -11.39 -16.50
N THR A 120 -9.76 -11.00 -17.34
CA THR A 120 -10.92 -10.23 -16.89
C THR A 120 -11.64 -11.04 -15.81
N PRO A 121 -11.84 -10.48 -14.61
CA PRO A 121 -12.58 -11.16 -13.57
C PRO A 121 -13.97 -11.57 -14.08
N PRO A 122 -14.50 -12.74 -13.69
CA PRO A 122 -15.85 -13.12 -14.07
C PRO A 122 -16.84 -12.04 -13.61
N GLN A 123 -17.90 -11.83 -14.40
CA GLN A 123 -18.94 -10.87 -14.03
C GLN A 123 -19.44 -11.15 -12.62
N GLU A 124 -19.54 -10.11 -11.80
CA GLU A 124 -20.02 -10.26 -10.44
C GLU A 124 -21.45 -10.84 -10.46
N PRO A 125 -21.70 -11.95 -9.77
CA PRO A 125 -23.03 -12.57 -9.77
C PRO A 125 -24.01 -11.65 -9.06
N HIS A 126 -25.23 -11.48 -9.58
CA HIS A 126 -26.30 -10.75 -8.90
C HIS A 126 -27.52 -11.63 -8.70
N ASP A 127 -28.01 -11.71 -7.47
CA ASP A 127 -29.25 -12.41 -7.13
C ASP A 127 -30.42 -11.43 -6.99
N VAL A 128 -31.41 -11.57 -7.88
CA VAL A 128 -32.60 -10.69 -7.93
C VAL A 128 -33.43 -10.81 -6.65
N LYS A 129 -33.56 -12.01 -6.06
CA LYS A 129 -34.34 -12.19 -4.83
C LYS A 129 -33.62 -11.58 -3.63
N ALA A 130 -32.30 -11.70 -3.56
CA ALA A 130 -31.50 -11.03 -2.53
C ALA A 130 -31.67 -9.51 -2.58
N HIS A 131 -31.65 -8.90 -3.77
CA HIS A 131 -31.91 -7.46 -3.93
C HIS A 131 -33.31 -7.04 -3.47
N ILE A 132 -34.32 -7.87 -3.71
CA ILE A 132 -35.72 -7.54 -3.35
C ILE A 132 -35.99 -7.78 -1.85
N TYR A 133 -35.62 -8.95 -1.35
CA TYR A 133 -36.01 -9.44 -0.02
C TYR A 133 -34.91 -9.34 1.04
N GLY A 134 -33.68 -9.03 0.63
CA GLY A 134 -32.52 -9.01 1.50
C GLY A 134 -31.96 -10.40 1.81
N GLY A 135 -30.71 -10.40 2.27
CA GLY A 135 -29.96 -11.61 2.60
C GLY A 135 -29.02 -12.02 1.47
N VAL A 136 -27.84 -12.48 1.86
CA VAL A 136 -26.76 -12.91 0.97
C VAL A 136 -27.04 -14.34 0.49
N PRO A 137 -26.97 -14.64 -0.81
CA PRO A 137 -27.12 -16.01 -1.31
C PRO A 137 -26.02 -16.93 -0.75
N ASN A 138 -26.38 -18.10 -0.22
CA ASN A 138 -25.41 -19.03 0.36
C ASN A 138 -24.34 -19.48 -0.64
N LYS A 139 -24.66 -19.54 -1.94
CA LYS A 139 -23.68 -19.86 -2.99
C LYS A 139 -22.55 -18.82 -3.09
N GLU A 140 -22.87 -17.54 -2.88
CA GLU A 140 -21.87 -16.47 -2.88
C GLU A 140 -21.06 -16.45 -1.58
N ILE A 141 -21.66 -16.86 -0.45
CA ILE A 141 -20.92 -17.10 0.80
C ILE A 141 -19.93 -18.25 0.62
N THR A 142 -20.36 -19.37 0.03
CA THR A 142 -19.48 -20.52 -0.24
C THR A 142 -18.32 -20.15 -1.18
N ALA A 143 -18.52 -19.20 -2.10
CA ALA A 143 -17.45 -18.68 -2.95
C ALA A 143 -16.37 -17.92 -2.16
N LEU A 144 -16.69 -17.41 -0.96
CA LEU A 144 -15.70 -16.80 -0.06
C LEU A 144 -14.80 -17.81 0.64
N ASN A 145 -15.15 -19.11 0.65
CA ASN A 145 -14.42 -20.11 1.43
C ASN A 145 -12.91 -20.06 1.18
N GLY A 146 -12.47 -19.92 -0.07
CA GLY A 146 -11.03 -19.81 -0.39
C GLY A 146 -10.30 -18.64 0.30
N LEU A 147 -11.00 -17.60 0.76
CA LEU A 147 -10.44 -16.46 1.48
C LEU A 147 -10.60 -16.60 3.00
N ILE A 148 -11.80 -16.95 3.48
CA ILE A 148 -12.08 -17.01 4.92
C ILE A 148 -11.49 -18.27 5.59
N THR A 149 -11.39 -19.40 4.88
CA THR A 149 -10.84 -20.63 5.45
C THR A 149 -9.34 -20.55 5.70
N LYS A 150 -8.61 -19.68 4.97
CA LYS A 150 -7.19 -19.39 5.24
C LYS A 150 -6.97 -18.99 6.70
N TYR A 151 -7.95 -18.30 7.28
CA TYR A 151 -7.92 -17.79 8.64
C TYR A 151 -8.80 -18.60 9.60
N ALA A 152 -9.21 -19.81 9.20
CA ALA A 152 -10.13 -20.65 9.96
C ALA A 152 -11.44 -19.94 10.40
N ILE A 153 -11.88 -18.94 9.63
CA ILE A 153 -13.16 -18.26 9.83
C ILE A 153 -14.24 -19.11 9.15
N ALA A 154 -15.26 -19.50 9.91
CA ALA A 154 -16.41 -20.23 9.39
C ALA A 154 -17.45 -19.27 8.80
N GLU A 155 -18.25 -19.74 7.84
CA GLU A 155 -19.38 -18.98 7.30
C GLU A 155 -20.34 -18.53 8.42
N ASN A 156 -20.56 -19.40 9.41
CA ASN A 156 -21.41 -19.14 10.57
C ASN A 156 -20.81 -18.10 11.54
N ASP A 157 -19.55 -17.69 11.40
CA ASP A 157 -18.98 -16.62 12.23
C ASP A 157 -19.43 -15.24 11.73
N LEU A 158 -19.72 -15.12 10.42
CA LEU A 158 -20.11 -13.88 9.76
C LEU A 158 -21.61 -13.80 9.47
N PHE A 159 -22.25 -14.95 9.23
CA PHE A 159 -23.61 -15.02 8.73
C PHE A 159 -24.52 -15.93 9.56
N ASP A 160 -25.80 -15.54 9.68
CA ASP A 160 -26.87 -16.37 10.22
C ASP A 160 -27.73 -16.93 9.08
N ASN A 161 -27.77 -18.25 8.94
CA ASN A 161 -28.51 -18.92 7.88
C ASN A 161 -30.03 -18.81 8.11
N ARG A 162 -30.75 -18.24 7.13
CA ARG A 162 -32.21 -18.06 7.18
C ARG A 162 -32.98 -19.34 6.86
N GLY A 163 -32.31 -20.37 6.32
CA GLY A 163 -32.90 -21.68 6.01
C GLY A 163 -33.60 -21.76 4.66
N ASP A 164 -33.58 -20.70 3.84
CA ASP A 164 -34.21 -20.64 2.52
C ASP A 164 -33.21 -20.46 1.37
N GLY A 165 -31.92 -20.74 1.64
CA GLY A 165 -30.82 -20.56 0.69
C GLY A 165 -30.14 -19.19 0.76
N TYR A 166 -30.57 -18.33 1.69
CA TYR A 166 -29.97 -17.03 1.97
C TYR A 166 -29.54 -16.95 3.44
N SER A 167 -28.57 -16.10 3.73
CA SER A 167 -28.11 -15.81 5.09
C SER A 167 -28.07 -14.31 5.34
N LEU A 168 -28.19 -13.90 6.61
CA LEU A 168 -28.12 -12.51 7.04
C LEU A 168 -26.77 -12.25 7.69
N PHE A 169 -26.26 -11.02 7.57
CA PHE A 169 -25.12 -10.59 8.36
C PHE A 169 -25.47 -10.64 9.84
N LYS A 170 -24.54 -11.15 10.66
CA LYS A 170 -24.66 -11.09 12.12
C LYS A 170 -24.60 -9.64 12.62
N ASN A 171 -25.08 -9.40 13.84
CA ASN A 171 -25.09 -8.07 14.45
C ASN A 171 -23.67 -7.49 14.61
N GLU A 172 -22.70 -8.37 14.84
CA GLU A 172 -21.27 -8.09 14.91
C GLU A 172 -20.68 -7.70 13.55
N CYS A 173 -21.42 -7.87 12.45
CA CYS A 173 -21.00 -7.61 11.07
C CYS A 173 -22.04 -6.77 10.30
N ASN A 174 -22.78 -5.90 10.99
CA ASN A 174 -23.90 -5.15 10.39
C ASN A 174 -23.49 -3.85 9.67
N ASP A 175 -22.23 -3.44 9.76
CA ASP A 175 -21.66 -2.33 8.99
C ASP A 175 -20.24 -2.65 8.54
N LYS A 176 -19.71 -1.91 7.55
CA LYS A 176 -18.37 -2.15 6.98
C LYS A 176 -17.25 -2.04 8.01
N ALA A 177 -17.36 -1.13 8.98
CA ALA A 177 -16.34 -0.92 9.99
C ALA A 177 -16.28 -2.11 10.96
N LYS A 178 -17.44 -2.65 11.33
CA LYS A 178 -17.58 -3.85 12.16
C LYS A 178 -17.17 -5.11 11.43
N ILE A 179 -17.50 -5.27 10.15
CA ILE A 179 -16.97 -6.38 9.33
C ILE A 179 -15.44 -6.36 9.34
N LYS A 180 -14.85 -5.18 9.09
CA LYS A 180 -13.39 -5.00 9.12
C LYS A 180 -12.83 -5.36 10.50
N ALA A 181 -13.40 -4.82 11.58
CA ALA A 181 -12.95 -5.09 12.95
C ALA A 181 -13.07 -6.59 13.29
N TYR A 182 -14.22 -7.20 13.04
CA TYR A 182 -14.48 -8.61 13.34
C TYR A 182 -13.50 -9.55 12.65
N ILE A 183 -13.27 -9.36 11.35
CA ILE A 183 -12.30 -10.19 10.60
C ILE A 183 -10.88 -9.93 11.10
N SER A 184 -10.49 -8.67 11.28
CA SER A 184 -9.11 -8.31 11.67
C SER A 184 -8.75 -8.78 13.08
N GLU A 185 -9.72 -8.77 14.00
CA GLU A 185 -9.56 -9.18 15.40
C GLU A 185 -9.88 -10.67 15.62
N HIS A 186 -10.24 -11.40 14.56
CA HIS A 186 -10.59 -12.80 14.68
C HIS A 186 -9.39 -13.64 15.17
N SER A 187 -9.64 -14.54 16.13
CA SER A 187 -8.61 -15.40 16.71
C SER A 187 -7.84 -16.24 15.68
N GLY A 188 -8.52 -16.65 14.60
CA GLY A 188 -7.90 -17.37 13.50
C GLY A 188 -6.96 -16.53 12.64
N VAL A 189 -7.23 -15.22 12.47
CA VAL A 189 -6.28 -14.28 11.83
C VAL A 189 -5.04 -14.11 12.70
N ALA A 190 -5.24 -13.90 14.01
CA ALA A 190 -4.12 -13.79 14.94
C ALA A 190 -3.26 -15.08 14.96
N THR A 191 -3.89 -16.25 14.94
CA THR A 191 -3.20 -17.55 14.89
C THR A 191 -2.43 -17.73 13.58
N ALA A 192 -3.05 -17.43 12.44
CA ALA A 192 -2.40 -17.50 11.13
C ALA A 192 -1.17 -16.57 11.05
N ASN A 193 -1.32 -15.32 11.48
CA ASN A 193 -0.22 -14.35 11.48
C ASN A 193 0.90 -14.79 12.43
N ASN A 194 0.59 -15.33 13.61
CA ASN A 194 1.59 -15.87 14.54
C ASN A 194 2.32 -17.09 13.97
N ASN A 195 1.64 -17.96 13.24
CA ASN A 195 2.27 -19.08 12.55
C ASN A 195 3.22 -18.57 11.45
N MET A 196 2.82 -17.55 10.69
CA MET A 196 3.68 -16.93 9.69
C MET A 196 4.92 -16.29 10.33
N ARG A 197 4.74 -15.56 11.44
CA ARG A 197 5.86 -14.99 12.22
C ARG A 197 6.79 -16.08 12.72
N SER A 198 6.25 -17.18 13.25
CA SER A 198 7.06 -18.29 13.75
C SER A 198 7.87 -18.97 12.64
N ALA A 199 7.27 -19.14 11.45
CA ALA A 199 7.98 -19.64 10.28
C ALA A 199 9.07 -18.68 9.80
N PHE A 200 8.79 -17.37 9.84
CA PHE A 200 9.77 -16.33 9.56
C PHE A 200 10.92 -16.31 10.57
N GLU A 201 10.66 -16.42 11.88
CA GLU A 201 11.71 -16.48 12.89
C GLU A 201 12.60 -17.71 12.70
N PHE A 202 12.02 -18.87 12.40
CA PHE A 202 12.79 -20.06 12.05
C PHE A 202 13.70 -19.81 10.83
N PHE A 203 13.18 -19.17 9.79
CA PHE A 203 14.00 -18.74 8.66
C PHE A 203 15.13 -17.81 9.11
N TRP A 204 14.82 -16.78 9.90
CA TRP A 204 15.77 -15.75 10.31
C TRP A 204 16.87 -16.29 11.21
N GLU A 205 16.59 -17.20 12.13
CA GLU A 205 17.61 -17.85 12.96
C GLU A 205 18.67 -18.57 12.11
N ASN A 206 18.24 -19.17 10.99
CA ASN A 206 19.13 -19.89 10.07
C ASN A 206 19.81 -18.97 9.04
N ALA A 207 19.14 -17.89 8.64
CA ALA A 207 19.63 -16.94 7.64
C ALA A 207 20.51 -15.83 8.24
N GLY A 208 20.13 -15.33 9.41
CA GLY A 208 20.79 -14.25 10.11
C GLY A 208 22.24 -14.56 10.45
N ALA A 209 22.53 -15.80 10.86
CA ALA A 209 23.90 -16.25 11.13
C ALA A 209 24.81 -16.14 9.88
N ALA A 210 24.25 -16.33 8.69
CA ALA A 210 25.02 -16.26 7.45
C ALA A 210 25.25 -14.84 6.94
N VAL A 211 24.57 -13.83 7.50
CA VAL A 211 24.73 -12.41 7.10
C VAL A 211 26.15 -11.92 7.39
N ALA A 212 26.72 -12.32 8.54
CA ALA A 212 28.09 -11.95 8.93
C ALA A 212 29.16 -12.61 8.05
N ASP A 213 28.84 -13.77 7.46
CA ASP A 213 29.74 -14.54 6.59
C ASP A 213 29.62 -14.15 5.11
N VAL A 214 28.79 -13.15 4.78
CA VAL A 214 28.67 -12.66 3.40
C VAL A 214 29.95 -11.93 3.01
N GLY A 215 30.79 -12.62 2.24
CA GLY A 215 32.07 -12.11 1.74
C GLY A 215 31.91 -11.04 0.64
N ASP A 216 32.43 -11.33 -0.56
CA ASP A 216 32.42 -10.39 -1.69
C ASP A 216 31.11 -10.41 -2.50
N GLU A 217 31.07 -9.73 -3.65
CA GLU A 217 29.90 -9.69 -4.54
C GLU A 217 29.40 -11.07 -4.98
N GLY A 218 30.28 -12.07 -5.05
CA GLY A 218 29.92 -13.46 -5.32
C GLY A 218 29.14 -14.09 -4.17
N GLY A 219 29.60 -13.85 -2.94
CA GLY A 219 28.90 -14.29 -1.72
C GLY A 219 27.52 -13.65 -1.55
N ILE A 220 27.39 -12.36 -1.88
CA ILE A 220 26.09 -11.65 -1.83
C ILE A 220 25.09 -12.30 -2.80
N SER A 221 25.52 -12.58 -4.03
CA SER A 221 24.65 -13.18 -5.06
C SER A 221 24.20 -14.59 -4.66
N GLU A 222 25.10 -15.38 -4.07
CA GLU A 222 24.78 -16.72 -3.58
C GLU A 222 23.83 -16.67 -2.37
N PHE A 223 24.06 -15.74 -1.44
CA PHE A 223 23.17 -15.48 -0.30
C PHE A 223 21.76 -15.15 -0.79
N THR A 224 21.61 -14.15 -1.67
CA THR A 224 20.30 -13.74 -2.19
C THR A 224 19.54 -14.91 -2.80
N ARG A 225 20.15 -15.68 -3.70
CA ARG A 225 19.46 -16.82 -4.34
C ARG A 225 19.03 -17.87 -3.31
N LYS A 226 19.97 -18.30 -2.47
CA LYS A 226 19.74 -19.39 -1.50
C LYS A 226 18.67 -19.01 -0.47
N TYR A 227 18.73 -17.79 0.06
CA TYR A 227 17.82 -17.36 1.13
C TYR A 227 16.46 -16.88 0.62
N THR A 228 16.35 -16.45 -0.64
CA THR A 228 15.04 -16.26 -1.28
C THR A 228 14.27 -17.60 -1.38
N GLU A 229 14.92 -18.65 -1.88
CA GLU A 229 14.30 -19.99 -1.99
C GLU A 229 13.95 -20.54 -0.60
N PHE A 230 14.87 -20.45 0.36
CA PHE A 230 14.65 -20.94 1.72
C PHE A 230 13.53 -20.20 2.46
N LEU A 231 13.36 -18.88 2.21
CA LEU A 231 12.22 -18.14 2.76
C LEU A 231 10.90 -18.67 2.19
N ALA A 232 10.82 -18.85 0.87
CA ALA A 232 9.62 -19.37 0.23
C ALA A 232 9.26 -20.76 0.77
N GLU A 233 10.24 -21.66 0.89
CA GLU A 233 10.05 -22.99 1.48
C GLU A 233 9.58 -22.95 2.95
N SER A 234 9.97 -21.92 3.70
CA SER A 234 9.57 -21.75 5.11
C SER A 234 8.15 -21.19 5.26
N LEU A 235 7.77 -20.22 4.42
CA LEU A 235 6.50 -19.48 4.56
C LEU A 235 5.33 -20.11 3.79
N GLU A 236 5.59 -20.68 2.60
CA GLU A 236 4.56 -21.25 1.71
C GLU A 236 3.70 -22.35 2.38
N PRO A 237 4.26 -23.28 3.20
CA PRO A 237 3.47 -24.31 3.88
C PRO A 237 2.42 -23.77 4.87
N VAL A 238 2.55 -22.51 5.32
CA VAL A 238 1.54 -21.88 6.20
C VAL A 238 0.25 -21.57 5.44
N GLY A 239 0.32 -21.38 4.11
CA GLY A 239 -0.85 -21.28 3.23
C GLY A 239 -1.57 -19.93 3.21
N ILE A 240 -0.98 -18.89 3.81
CA ILE A 240 -1.53 -17.52 3.77
C ILE A 240 -1.08 -16.78 2.51
N LEU A 241 0.24 -16.75 2.29
CA LEU A 241 0.90 -16.15 1.13
C LEU A 241 1.16 -17.22 0.07
N ASP A 242 1.07 -16.84 -1.21
CA ASP A 242 1.50 -17.69 -2.31
C ASP A 242 3.03 -17.62 -2.52
N HIS A 243 3.54 -18.53 -3.35
CA HIS A 243 4.97 -18.65 -3.66
C HIS A 243 5.62 -17.32 -4.10
N PHE A 244 4.96 -16.57 -4.99
CA PHE A 244 5.51 -15.33 -5.53
C PHE A 244 5.44 -14.21 -4.50
N GLN A 245 4.39 -14.17 -3.68
CA GLN A 245 4.31 -13.26 -2.55
C GLN A 245 5.44 -13.51 -1.56
N CYS A 246 5.75 -14.76 -1.22
CA CYS A 246 6.88 -15.09 -0.33
C CYS A 246 8.22 -14.58 -0.88
N ILE A 247 8.47 -14.78 -2.18
CA ILE A 247 9.67 -14.24 -2.86
C ILE A 247 9.66 -12.71 -2.85
N GLY A 248 8.49 -12.11 -3.09
CA GLY A 248 8.27 -10.66 -3.04
C GLY A 248 8.65 -10.04 -1.70
N VAL A 249 8.33 -10.69 -0.57
CA VAL A 249 8.73 -10.21 0.77
C VAL A 249 10.26 -10.05 0.84
N PHE A 250 11.03 -11.07 0.42
CA PHE A 250 12.49 -11.00 0.42
C PHE A 250 13.00 -9.88 -0.49
N ALA A 251 12.50 -9.83 -1.72
CA ALA A 251 13.01 -8.89 -2.71
C ALA A 251 12.70 -7.43 -2.36
N ASN A 252 11.49 -7.15 -1.83
CA ASN A 252 11.12 -5.82 -1.36
C ASN A 252 11.93 -5.41 -0.13
N TRP A 253 12.17 -6.33 0.80
CA TRP A 253 13.09 -6.10 1.92
C TRP A 253 14.51 -5.80 1.41
N TRP A 254 15.04 -6.60 0.49
CA TRP A 254 16.40 -6.46 -0.05
C TRP A 254 16.67 -5.10 -0.72
N ASP A 255 15.65 -4.57 -1.41
CA ASP A 255 15.69 -3.25 -2.04
C ASP A 255 15.23 -2.10 -1.12
N HIS A 256 14.73 -2.41 0.08
CA HIS A 256 14.33 -1.44 1.08
C HIS A 256 15.51 -0.58 1.53
N SER A 257 15.21 0.65 1.91
CA SER A 257 16.18 1.60 2.44
C SER A 257 15.78 2.02 3.84
N TYR A 258 16.74 2.09 4.75
CA TYR A 258 16.51 2.70 6.07
C TYR A 258 17.40 3.92 6.27
N THR A 259 16.96 4.80 7.14
CA THR A 259 17.68 6.03 7.49
C THR A 259 18.72 5.72 8.56
N VAL A 260 19.98 6.02 8.26
CA VAL A 260 21.09 5.89 9.21
C VAL A 260 21.20 7.15 10.07
N ARG A 261 21.14 8.33 9.44
CA ARG A 261 21.25 9.63 10.10
C ARG A 261 20.29 10.64 9.50
N GLU A 262 19.81 11.54 10.34
CA GLU A 262 19.09 12.73 9.92
C GLU A 262 19.75 13.96 10.53
N TYR A 263 20.16 14.91 9.69
CA TYR A 263 20.78 16.14 10.15
C TYR A 263 20.39 17.33 9.27
N THR A 264 20.57 18.54 9.79
CA THR A 264 20.27 19.77 9.03
C THR A 264 21.54 20.39 8.47
N GLU A 265 21.63 20.52 7.15
CA GLU A 265 22.66 21.29 6.47
C GLU A 265 22.16 22.71 6.12
N ILE A 266 23.10 23.66 6.05
CA ILE A 266 22.83 25.03 5.61
C ILE A 266 23.37 25.16 4.18
N GLU A 267 22.48 25.20 3.21
CA GLU A 267 22.84 25.49 1.82
C GLU A 267 22.76 27.00 1.57
N GLN A 268 23.79 27.56 0.93
CA GLN A 268 23.74 28.91 0.41
C GLN A 268 23.13 28.89 -0.99
N ALA A 269 21.92 29.44 -1.13
CA ALA A 269 21.34 29.67 -2.45
C ALA A 269 22.16 30.72 -3.22
N ALA A 270 22.11 30.68 -4.56
CA ALA A 270 22.86 31.59 -5.44
C ALA A 270 22.56 33.09 -5.23
N ASN A 271 21.50 33.42 -4.49
CA ASN A 271 21.13 34.78 -4.08
C ASN A 271 21.67 35.19 -2.69
N GLY A 272 22.54 34.38 -2.07
CA GLY A 272 23.10 34.62 -0.74
C GLY A 272 22.15 34.31 0.43
N LYS A 273 20.99 33.70 0.16
CA LYS A 273 20.03 33.32 1.20
C LYS A 273 20.35 31.92 1.72
N GLU A 274 20.59 31.82 3.03
CA GLU A 274 20.78 30.55 3.72
C GLU A 274 19.45 29.80 3.80
N THR A 275 19.42 28.60 3.22
CA THR A 275 18.27 27.71 3.25
C THR A 275 18.67 26.47 4.05
N LYS A 276 17.88 26.13 5.07
CA LYS A 276 18.11 24.93 5.87
C LYS A 276 17.45 23.76 5.18
N VAL A 277 18.22 22.72 4.91
CA VAL A 277 17.75 21.50 4.26
C VAL A 277 17.94 20.36 5.25
N SER A 278 16.89 19.58 5.50
CA SER A 278 17.02 18.31 6.24
C SER A 278 17.59 17.27 5.28
N VAL A 279 18.73 16.70 5.63
CA VAL A 279 19.42 15.66 4.86
C VAL A 279 19.24 14.34 5.62
N LYS A 280 18.71 13.34 4.91
CA LYS A 280 18.57 11.97 5.41
C LYS A 280 19.59 11.09 4.71
N GLU A 281 20.54 10.57 5.46
CA GLU A 281 21.45 9.54 4.97
C GLU A 281 20.72 8.20 4.98
N VAL A 282 20.43 7.68 3.79
CA VAL A 282 19.71 6.42 3.61
C VAL A 282 20.63 5.37 3.00
N ILE A 283 20.52 4.13 3.46
CA ILE A 283 21.23 2.99 2.91
C ILE A 283 20.24 1.89 2.52
N LYS A 284 20.43 1.31 1.33
CA LYS A 284 19.68 0.13 0.89
C LYS A 284 20.22 -1.12 1.58
N ILE A 285 19.35 -2.06 1.92
CA ILE A 285 19.76 -3.32 2.58
C ILE A 285 20.83 -4.05 1.77
N LYS A 286 20.67 -4.19 0.45
CA LYS A 286 21.72 -4.76 -0.41
C LYS A 286 23.10 -4.07 -0.31
N ASN A 287 23.13 -2.77 0.00
CA ASN A 287 24.39 -2.04 0.19
C ASN A 287 24.96 -2.25 1.60
N VAL A 288 24.10 -2.51 2.60
CA VAL A 288 24.54 -2.92 3.95
C VAL A 288 25.37 -4.20 3.86
N PHE A 289 24.89 -5.19 3.11
CA PHE A 289 25.64 -6.43 2.88
C PHE A 289 27.00 -6.18 2.21
N LYS A 290 27.08 -5.24 1.26
CA LYS A 290 28.35 -4.81 0.66
C LYS A 290 29.29 -4.16 1.68
N THR A 291 28.75 -3.30 2.55
CA THR A 291 29.54 -2.66 3.62
C THR A 291 30.02 -3.70 4.64
N ILE A 292 29.16 -4.65 5.04
CA ILE A 292 29.54 -5.75 5.94
C ILE A 292 30.67 -6.58 5.33
N GLY A 293 30.56 -6.96 4.05
CA GLY A 293 31.60 -7.73 3.36
C GLY A 293 32.95 -6.98 3.20
N ALA A 294 32.91 -5.64 3.11
CA ALA A 294 34.11 -4.82 2.90
C ALA A 294 34.78 -4.32 4.20
N GLU A 295 33.97 -3.87 5.16
CA GLU A 295 34.41 -3.14 6.36
C GLU A 295 33.95 -3.81 7.67
N GLY A 296 33.11 -4.85 7.59
CA GLY A 296 32.47 -5.47 8.74
C GLY A 296 31.31 -4.63 9.30
N PHE A 297 30.89 -4.97 10.51
CA PHE A 297 29.83 -4.23 11.22
C PHE A 297 30.37 -2.92 11.78
N VAL A 298 30.05 -1.82 11.10
CA VAL A 298 30.49 -0.46 11.44
C VAL A 298 29.36 0.39 12.01
N SER A 299 29.71 1.39 12.84
CA SER A 299 28.74 2.31 13.44
C SER A 299 28.03 3.21 12.41
N ALA A 300 28.51 3.25 11.16
CA ALA A 300 27.84 3.91 10.03
C ALA A 300 26.62 3.13 9.50
N LEU A 301 26.42 1.87 9.91
CA LEU A 301 25.24 1.09 9.53
C LEU A 301 24.11 1.15 10.56
N VAL A 302 24.42 1.60 11.78
CA VAL A 302 23.47 1.73 12.89
C VAL A 302 22.65 3.01 12.70
N SER A 303 21.32 2.93 12.86
CA SER A 303 20.45 4.11 12.80
C SER A 303 20.51 4.92 14.10
N ASP A 304 20.40 6.25 13.99
CA ASP A 304 20.28 7.13 15.16
C ASP A 304 19.06 6.77 16.01
N GLU A 305 17.96 6.36 15.36
CA GLU A 305 16.74 5.90 16.01
C GLU A 305 17.00 4.69 16.92
N LYS A 306 17.80 3.71 16.48
CA LYS A 306 18.10 2.52 17.28
C LYS A 306 18.92 2.86 18.52
N ILE A 307 19.93 3.72 18.36
CA ILE A 307 20.75 4.22 19.48
C ILE A 307 19.87 4.99 20.48
N ALA A 308 18.95 5.81 19.97
CA ALA A 308 18.02 6.56 20.81
C ALA A 308 17.07 5.65 21.59
N LEU A 309 16.51 4.62 20.94
CA LEU A 309 15.60 3.67 21.56
C LEU A 309 16.29 2.82 22.65
N GLU A 310 17.57 2.50 22.50
CA GLU A 310 18.28 1.68 23.48
C GLU A 310 18.76 2.48 24.70
N HIS A 311 19.11 3.75 24.52
CA HIS A 311 19.80 4.54 25.55
C HIS A 311 19.02 5.76 26.07
N PHE A 312 18.01 6.22 25.35
CA PHE A 312 17.36 7.53 25.60
C PHE A 312 15.83 7.45 25.50
N THR A 313 15.21 6.35 25.98
CA THR A 313 13.75 6.16 25.96
C THR A 313 12.99 7.26 26.69
N ASP A 314 13.51 7.71 27.84
CA ASP A 314 12.87 8.75 28.65
C ASP A 314 12.93 10.09 27.91
N GLU A 315 14.07 10.44 27.31
CA GLU A 315 14.20 11.65 26.51
C GLU A 315 13.36 11.62 25.23
N LEU A 316 13.22 10.46 24.57
CA LEU A 316 12.32 10.27 23.43
C LEU A 316 10.85 10.50 23.83
N SER A 317 10.43 9.96 24.97
CA SER A 317 9.06 10.17 25.47
C SER A 317 8.78 11.63 25.81
N ALA A 318 9.75 12.33 26.40
CA ALA A 318 9.67 13.74 26.70
C ALA A 318 9.65 14.60 25.44
N LEU A 319 10.44 14.23 24.42
CA LEU A 319 10.43 14.90 23.11
C LEU A 319 9.09 14.74 22.41
N LYS A 320 8.52 13.52 22.42
CA LYS A 320 7.21 13.25 21.84
C LYS A 320 6.10 14.06 22.50
N SER A 321 6.07 14.11 23.84
CA SER A 321 5.12 14.96 24.58
C SER A 321 5.24 16.44 24.17
N LEU A 322 6.47 16.92 23.96
CA LEU A 322 6.72 18.30 23.61
C LEU A 322 6.40 18.59 22.13
N GLU A 323 6.55 17.60 21.26
CA GLU A 323 6.09 17.63 19.86
C GLU A 323 4.56 17.71 19.79
N ASP A 324 3.86 16.85 20.54
CA ASP A 324 2.38 16.85 20.65
C ASP A 324 1.87 18.21 21.19
N GLU A 325 2.54 18.79 22.20
CA GLU A 325 2.23 20.12 22.71
C GLU A 325 2.45 21.23 21.67
N ALA A 326 3.53 21.14 20.88
CA ALA A 326 3.84 22.10 19.82
C ALA A 326 2.84 22.02 18.66
N GLU A 327 2.39 20.82 18.31
CA GLU A 327 1.34 20.58 17.32
C GLU A 327 -0.01 21.10 17.81
N SER A 328 -0.37 20.83 19.07
CA SER A 328 -1.58 21.39 19.70
C SER A 328 -1.57 22.92 19.68
N ALA A 329 -0.45 23.56 20.03
CA ALA A 329 -0.32 25.02 19.99
C ALA A 329 -0.40 25.60 18.57
N LEU A 330 0.02 24.83 17.55
CA LEU A 330 -0.15 25.21 16.14
C LEU A 330 -1.61 25.09 15.71
N ALA A 331 -2.29 24.01 16.08
CA ALA A 331 -3.71 23.80 15.80
C ALA A 331 -4.58 24.85 16.48
N ASP A 332 -4.30 25.20 17.75
CA ASP A 332 -5.00 26.27 18.47
C ASP A 332 -4.83 27.63 17.77
N LEU A 333 -3.62 27.93 17.29
CA LEU A 333 -3.36 29.14 16.52
C LEU A 333 -4.14 29.16 15.19
N GLN A 334 -4.17 28.04 14.47
CA GLN A 334 -4.91 27.93 13.21
C GLN A 334 -6.43 28.05 13.45
N ALA A 335 -6.98 27.33 14.42
CA ALA A 335 -8.39 27.41 14.79
C ALA A 335 -8.80 28.84 15.19
N TYR A 336 -7.96 29.54 15.96
CA TYR A 336 -8.22 30.93 16.33
C TYR A 336 -8.21 31.86 15.10
N VAL A 337 -7.22 31.70 14.21
CA VAL A 337 -7.08 32.47 12.97
C VAL A 337 -8.30 32.26 12.06
N SER A 338 -8.76 31.02 11.90
CA SER A 338 -9.97 30.69 11.12
C SER A 338 -11.26 31.20 11.76
N SER A 339 -11.29 31.40 13.08
CA SER A 339 -12.47 31.97 13.77
C SER A 339 -12.64 33.48 13.60
N VAL A 340 -11.62 34.19 13.07
CA VAL A 340 -11.70 35.63 12.83
C VAL A 340 -12.51 35.88 11.55
N ASP A 341 -13.73 36.39 11.71
CA ASP A 341 -14.57 36.80 10.60
C ASP A 341 -13.95 38.01 9.87
N MET A 342 -13.39 37.75 8.69
CA MET A 342 -12.80 38.77 7.83
C MET A 342 -13.82 39.47 6.91
N GLY A 343 -15.11 39.11 6.98
CA GLY A 343 -16.14 39.67 6.11
C GLY A 343 -15.88 39.45 4.62
N ILE A 344 -15.10 38.42 4.29
CA ILE A 344 -14.91 37.96 2.93
C ILE A 344 -16.12 37.06 2.64
N ASP A 345 -17.00 37.51 1.75
CA ASP A 345 -17.96 36.61 1.12
C ASP A 345 -17.15 35.45 0.54
N GLN A 346 -17.34 34.24 1.08
CA GLN A 346 -16.77 33.04 0.49
C GLN A 346 -17.50 32.85 -0.85
N GLU A 347 -17.03 33.52 -1.90
CA GLU A 347 -17.40 33.16 -3.26
C GLU A 347 -16.88 31.74 -3.50
N GLU A 348 -17.80 30.78 -3.51
CA GLU A 348 -17.59 29.48 -4.12
C GLU A 348 -17.22 29.73 -5.59
N GLU A 349 -15.93 29.72 -5.92
CA GLU A 349 -15.51 29.61 -7.31
C GLU A 349 -15.90 28.21 -7.79
N GLU A 350 -16.99 28.11 -8.56
CA GLU A 350 -17.29 26.93 -9.38
C GLU A 350 -16.12 26.70 -10.34
N THR A 351 -15.26 25.72 -10.04
CA THR A 351 -14.36 25.16 -11.04
C THR A 351 -15.17 24.33 -12.03
N GLU A 352 -14.86 24.42 -13.34
CA GLU A 352 -15.57 23.76 -14.46
C GLU A 352 -15.66 22.21 -14.39
N GLU A 353 -15.20 21.57 -13.33
CA GLU A 353 -15.22 20.11 -13.14
C GLU A 353 -15.79 19.66 -11.80
N GLY A 354 -16.79 20.33 -11.21
CA GLY A 354 -17.67 19.72 -10.19
C GLY A 354 -17.01 19.15 -8.92
N GLU A 355 -15.74 19.41 -8.68
CA GLU A 355 -15.06 19.20 -7.40
C GLU A 355 -15.29 20.44 -6.54
N GLU A 356 -15.86 20.26 -5.35
CA GLU A 356 -15.97 21.33 -4.35
C GLU A 356 -14.55 21.83 -4.01
N ALA A 357 -14.22 23.06 -4.43
CA ALA A 357 -12.95 23.67 -4.07
C ALA A 357 -12.89 23.88 -2.56
N GLU A 358 -11.94 23.24 -1.88
CA GLU A 358 -11.65 23.46 -0.46
C GLU A 358 -11.50 24.96 -0.17
N ALA A 359 -12.35 25.50 0.69
CA ALA A 359 -12.28 26.89 1.12
C ALA A 359 -10.89 27.19 1.67
N LYS A 360 -10.15 28.08 1.01
CA LYS A 360 -8.76 28.37 1.36
C LYS A 360 -8.68 29.03 2.74
N GLU A 361 -8.16 28.29 3.71
CA GLU A 361 -8.00 28.80 5.07
C GLU A 361 -7.11 30.07 5.10
N PRO A 362 -7.49 31.10 5.86
CA PRO A 362 -6.73 32.34 5.92
C PRO A 362 -5.42 32.14 6.67
N THR A 363 -4.34 32.72 6.15
CA THR A 363 -3.04 32.65 6.83
C THR A 363 -3.01 33.58 8.05
N VAL A 364 -2.20 33.21 9.04
CA VAL A 364 -1.95 34.03 10.25
C VAL A 364 -1.61 35.48 9.89
N LYS A 365 -0.85 35.70 8.80
CA LYS A 365 -0.41 37.02 8.37
C LYS A 365 -1.54 37.85 7.75
N GLU A 366 -2.41 37.22 6.96
CA GLU A 366 -3.58 37.88 6.36
C GLU A 366 -4.56 38.36 7.43
N VAL A 367 -4.82 37.52 8.44
CA VAL A 367 -5.67 37.88 9.59
C VAL A 367 -5.03 39.00 10.41
N GLU A 368 -3.73 38.95 10.69
CA GLU A 368 -3.03 40.04 11.39
C GLU A 368 -3.13 41.38 10.64
N ASP A 369 -3.00 41.36 9.32
CA ASP A 369 -3.05 42.58 8.50
C ASP A 369 -4.48 43.13 8.35
N TYR A 370 -5.49 42.26 8.31
CA TYR A 370 -6.90 42.64 8.39
C TYR A 370 -7.24 43.30 9.74
N LEU A 371 -6.87 42.66 10.85
CA LEU A 371 -7.14 43.17 12.20
C LEU A 371 -6.46 44.53 12.47
N LYS A 372 -5.24 44.72 11.93
CA LYS A 372 -4.55 46.02 11.98
C LYS A 372 -5.30 47.12 11.22
N LYS A 373 -5.92 46.79 10.08
CA LYS A 373 -6.73 47.75 9.30
C LYS A 373 -8.02 48.14 10.02
N LEU A 374 -8.69 47.21 10.68
CA LEU A 374 -9.91 47.52 11.45
C LEU A 374 -9.65 48.47 12.62
N SER A 375 -8.52 48.30 13.33
CA SER A 375 -8.11 49.16 14.45
C SER A 375 -9.14 49.33 15.59
N THR A 376 -10.16 48.45 15.67
CA THR A 376 -11.19 48.45 16.72
C THR A 376 -10.65 47.89 18.05
N ALA A 377 -11.37 48.10 19.16
CA ALA A 377 -10.99 47.51 20.45
C ALA A 377 -11.01 45.97 20.41
N GLU A 378 -11.96 45.40 19.68
CA GLU A 378 -12.09 43.96 19.44
C GLU A 378 -10.95 43.41 18.58
N ALA A 379 -10.62 44.08 17.47
CA ALA A 379 -9.50 43.67 16.61
C ALA A 379 -8.15 43.73 17.35
N LYS A 380 -7.97 44.70 18.24
CA LYS A 380 -6.79 44.78 19.12
C LYS A 380 -6.75 43.65 20.15
N ALA A 381 -7.90 43.19 20.64
CA ALA A 381 -7.97 42.04 21.54
C ALA A 381 -7.64 40.73 20.81
N GLN A 382 -8.17 40.54 19.60
CA GLN A 382 -7.86 39.39 18.74
C GLN A 382 -6.38 39.33 18.35
N LEU A 383 -5.79 40.47 17.98
CA LEU A 383 -4.35 40.55 17.67
C LEU A 383 -3.47 40.18 18.88
N LYS A 384 -3.92 40.49 20.10
CA LYS A 384 -3.21 40.15 21.33
C LYS A 384 -3.27 38.65 21.63
N GLU A 385 -4.39 37.98 21.34
CA GLU A 385 -4.50 36.53 21.51
C GLU A 385 -3.69 35.79 20.44
N ILE A 386 -3.70 36.25 19.18
CA ILE A 386 -2.81 35.73 18.13
C ILE A 386 -1.34 35.86 18.55
N ASP A 387 -0.92 37.01 19.08
CA ASP A 387 0.46 37.21 19.55
C ASP A 387 0.81 36.27 20.72
N LYS A 388 -0.13 36.01 21.63
CA LYS A 388 0.05 35.05 22.74
C LYS A 388 0.21 33.62 22.22
N LEU A 389 -0.68 33.15 21.33
CA LEU A 389 -0.61 31.82 20.73
C LEU A 389 0.66 31.64 19.89
N LYS A 390 1.05 32.66 19.12
CA LYS A 390 2.34 32.65 18.38
C LYS A 390 3.53 32.58 19.32
N LYS A 391 3.52 33.30 20.45
CA LYS A 391 4.60 33.24 21.44
C LYS A 391 4.72 31.85 22.04
N GLU A 392 3.60 31.22 22.37
CA GLU A 392 3.59 29.87 22.92
C GLU A 392 4.09 28.83 21.92
N LYS A 393 3.56 28.83 20.69
CA LYS A 393 4.06 28.00 19.60
C LYS A 393 5.56 28.18 19.36
N ASN A 394 6.04 29.44 19.33
CA ASN A 394 7.46 29.72 19.14
C ASN A 394 8.33 29.32 20.33
N ARG A 395 7.78 29.34 21.56
CA ARG A 395 8.46 28.85 22.76
C ARG A 395 8.65 27.35 22.68
N LEU A 396 7.57 26.61 22.46
CA LEU A 396 7.58 25.15 22.34
C LEU A 396 8.49 24.69 21.20
N ASN A 397 8.41 25.31 20.01
CA ASN A 397 9.32 24.98 18.90
C ASN A 397 10.80 25.24 19.20
N ARG A 398 11.12 26.25 20.01
CA ARG A 398 12.51 26.50 20.44
C ARG A 398 12.97 25.45 21.44
N GLU A 399 12.11 25.07 22.37
CA GLU A 399 12.37 24.02 23.35
C GLU A 399 12.56 22.67 22.66
N LEU A 400 11.68 22.32 21.71
CA LEU A 400 11.76 21.14 20.86
C LEU A 400 13.11 21.08 20.16
N LYS A 401 13.43 22.12 19.40
CA LYS A 401 14.69 22.20 18.66
C LYS A 401 15.92 22.06 19.56
N LYS A 402 15.89 22.68 20.75
CA LYS A 402 16.98 22.56 21.71
C LYS A 402 17.12 21.13 22.21
N LYS A 403 16.02 20.49 22.59
CA LYS A 403 16.00 19.10 23.09
C LYS A 403 16.40 18.09 22.02
N THR A 404 15.98 18.29 20.77
CA THR A 404 16.41 17.47 19.63
C THR A 404 17.91 17.58 19.39
N ALA A 405 18.48 18.79 19.44
CA ALA A 405 19.92 18.99 19.30
C ALA A 405 20.72 18.36 20.44
N GLU A 406 20.26 18.52 21.69
CA GLU A 406 20.87 17.87 22.87
C GLU A 406 20.86 16.33 22.74
N LEU A 407 19.76 15.75 22.23
CA LEU A 407 19.67 14.32 22.00
C LEU A 407 20.63 13.86 20.89
N GLN A 408 20.71 14.60 19.78
CA GLN A 408 21.61 14.25 18.68
C GLN A 408 23.08 14.26 19.11
N GLU A 409 23.51 15.23 19.93
CA GLU A 409 24.86 15.26 20.48
C GLU A 409 25.14 14.01 21.35
N LYS A 410 24.17 13.60 22.17
CA LYS A 410 24.28 12.38 22.97
C LYS A 410 24.35 11.12 22.10
N ILE A 411 23.54 11.02 21.05
CA ILE A 411 23.54 9.89 20.10
C ILE A 411 24.91 9.77 19.42
N ASN A 412 25.45 10.88 18.91
CA ASN A 412 26.77 10.90 18.29
C ASN A 412 27.87 10.44 19.26
N ALA A 413 27.82 10.87 20.52
CA ALA A 413 28.78 10.46 21.54
C ALA A 413 28.70 8.97 21.91
N ILE A 414 27.53 8.34 21.79
CA ILE A 414 27.39 6.88 21.94
C ILE A 414 27.92 6.17 20.70
N ARG A 415 27.57 6.67 19.50
CA ARG A 415 27.98 6.08 18.22
C ARG A 415 29.50 5.95 18.09
N GLU A 416 30.27 6.92 18.59
CA GLU A 416 31.74 6.88 18.60
C GLU A 416 32.33 5.80 19.53
N LYS A 417 31.54 5.31 20.50
CA LYS A 417 31.97 4.33 21.50
C LYS A 417 31.49 2.91 21.23
N LEU A 418 30.68 2.70 20.19
CA LEU A 418 30.13 1.40 19.84
C LEU A 418 31.25 0.44 19.42
N THR A 419 31.24 -0.77 20.00
CA THR A 419 32.13 -1.86 19.58
C THR A 419 31.58 -2.56 18.34
N ALA A 420 32.42 -3.33 17.65
CA ALA A 420 31.99 -4.12 16.49
C ALA A 420 30.87 -5.13 16.84
N GLU A 421 30.94 -5.78 18.00
CA GLU A 421 29.91 -6.72 18.48
C GLU A 421 28.56 -6.02 18.75
N GLN A 422 28.60 -4.80 19.27
CA GLN A 422 27.39 -3.99 19.47
C GLN A 422 26.80 -3.52 18.14
N CYS A 423 27.65 -3.08 17.20
CA CYS A 423 27.22 -2.74 15.85
C CYS A 423 26.57 -3.93 15.15
N GLU A 424 27.14 -5.13 15.26
CA GLU A 424 26.56 -6.36 14.73
C GLU A 424 25.17 -6.61 15.28
N THR A 425 25.03 -6.61 16.61
CA THR A 425 23.74 -6.84 17.28
C THR A 425 22.69 -5.83 16.81
N LEU A 426 23.03 -4.55 16.74
CA LEU A 426 22.10 -3.48 16.35
C LEU A 426 21.72 -3.53 14.88
N VAL A 427 22.68 -3.78 13.99
CA VAL A 427 22.42 -3.92 12.55
C VAL A 427 21.56 -5.15 12.29
N MET A 428 21.84 -6.28 12.95
CA MET A 428 21.04 -7.50 12.79
C MET A 428 19.61 -7.31 13.29
N GLN A 429 19.39 -6.63 14.41
CA GLN A 429 18.05 -6.27 14.86
C GLN A 429 17.33 -5.36 13.86
N LEU A 430 18.02 -4.35 13.31
CA LEU A 430 17.42 -3.45 12.33
C LEU A 430 17.01 -4.20 11.05
N LEU A 431 17.88 -5.08 10.55
CA LEU A 431 17.60 -5.91 9.38
C LEU A 431 16.38 -6.82 9.61
N HIS A 432 16.29 -7.45 10.79
CA HIS A 432 15.17 -8.28 11.21
C HIS A 432 13.87 -7.47 11.29
N GLU A 433 13.86 -6.35 12.02
CA GLU A 433 12.69 -5.49 12.20
C GLU A 433 12.17 -4.98 10.84
N GLY A 434 13.07 -4.56 9.95
CA GLY A 434 12.71 -4.15 8.60
C GLY A 434 12.06 -5.27 7.78
N PHE A 435 12.50 -6.51 7.98
CA PHE A 435 11.93 -7.69 7.31
C PHE A 435 10.56 -8.04 7.87
N VAL A 436 10.40 -8.01 9.20
CA VAL A 436 9.10 -8.19 9.86
C VAL A 436 8.10 -7.17 9.36
N VAL A 437 8.49 -5.89 9.28
CA VAL A 437 7.62 -4.83 8.73
C VAL A 437 7.18 -5.15 7.31
N GLU A 438 8.07 -5.65 6.46
CA GLU A 438 7.71 -6.03 5.09
C GLU A 438 6.73 -7.22 5.08
N LEU A 439 6.98 -8.27 5.86
CA LEU A 439 6.07 -9.41 5.99
C LEU A 439 4.67 -8.98 6.47
N GLU A 440 4.60 -8.08 7.47
CA GLU A 440 3.33 -7.59 8.02
C GLU A 440 2.51 -6.81 6.98
N LYS A 441 3.14 -6.11 6.03
CA LYS A 441 2.42 -5.44 4.92
C LYS A 441 1.69 -6.45 4.04
N TYR A 442 2.34 -7.57 3.71
CA TYR A 442 1.72 -8.65 2.94
C TYR A 442 0.56 -9.29 3.69
N LEU A 443 0.76 -9.61 4.98
CA LEU A 443 -0.30 -10.19 5.83
C LEU A 443 -1.51 -9.26 5.95
N THR A 444 -1.26 -7.97 6.20
CA THR A 444 -2.33 -6.96 6.28
C THR A 444 -3.08 -6.84 4.95
N THR A 445 -2.36 -6.91 3.83
CA THR A 445 -2.97 -6.86 2.49
C THR A 445 -3.84 -8.09 2.22
N GLU A 446 -3.42 -9.29 2.62
CA GLU A 446 -4.24 -10.51 2.49
C GLU A 446 -5.51 -10.48 3.35
N VAL A 447 -5.41 -9.97 4.58
CA VAL A 447 -6.59 -9.75 5.43
C VAL A 447 -7.52 -8.72 4.80
N ALA A 448 -6.98 -7.63 4.27
CA ALA A 448 -7.76 -6.60 3.57
C ALA A 448 -8.48 -7.13 2.32
N LYS A 449 -7.88 -8.07 1.57
CA LYS A 449 -8.56 -8.77 0.46
C LYS A 449 -9.80 -9.53 0.95
N THR A 450 -9.68 -10.22 2.08
CA THR A 450 -10.78 -10.96 2.72
C THR A 450 -11.89 -10.01 3.18
N VAL A 451 -11.53 -8.92 3.87
CA VAL A 451 -12.48 -7.87 4.28
C VAL A 451 -13.20 -7.28 3.06
N LYS A 452 -12.46 -6.93 1.99
CA LYS A 452 -13.04 -6.36 0.77
C LYS A 452 -14.05 -7.31 0.13
N ALA A 453 -13.77 -8.60 0.09
CA ALA A 453 -14.69 -9.60 -0.46
C ALA A 453 -15.99 -9.72 0.34
N VAL A 454 -15.93 -9.70 1.69
CA VAL A 454 -17.12 -9.71 2.55
C VAL A 454 -17.89 -8.38 2.45
N CYS A 455 -17.20 -7.25 2.44
CA CYS A 455 -17.80 -5.92 2.27
C CYS A 455 -18.52 -5.79 0.91
N LYS A 456 -18.03 -6.43 -0.15
CA LYS A 456 -18.75 -6.48 -1.45
C LYS A 456 -20.11 -7.17 -1.31
N LEU A 457 -20.23 -8.25 -0.54
CA LEU A 457 -21.53 -8.89 -0.30
C LEU A 457 -22.45 -7.99 0.53
N TRP A 458 -21.88 -7.23 1.47
CA TRP A 458 -22.61 -6.24 2.25
C TRP A 458 -23.18 -5.14 1.34
N ASP A 459 -22.34 -4.57 0.48
CA ASP A 459 -22.74 -3.54 -0.49
C ASP A 459 -23.87 -4.00 -1.41
N LYS A 460 -23.86 -5.28 -1.78
CA LYS A 460 -24.85 -5.83 -2.70
C LYS A 460 -26.19 -6.14 -2.03
N TYR A 461 -26.18 -6.68 -0.80
CA TYR A 461 -27.35 -7.39 -0.28
C TYR A 461 -27.76 -7.00 1.14
N PHE A 462 -27.01 -6.14 1.82
CA PHE A 462 -27.37 -5.72 3.18
C PHE A 462 -28.64 -4.87 3.20
N VAL A 463 -28.73 -3.90 2.29
CA VAL A 463 -29.93 -3.06 2.11
C VAL A 463 -30.75 -3.60 0.94
N SER A 464 -31.98 -4.03 1.24
CA SER A 464 -32.92 -4.54 0.25
C SER A 464 -33.90 -3.47 -0.25
N ALA A 465 -34.44 -3.67 -1.44
CA ALA A 465 -35.48 -2.81 -2.00
C ALA A 465 -36.71 -2.72 -1.08
N ASN A 466 -37.11 -3.83 -0.44
CA ASN A 466 -38.23 -3.82 0.50
C ASN A 466 -37.94 -3.00 1.77
N GLN A 467 -36.70 -3.01 2.27
CA GLN A 467 -36.31 -2.14 3.38
C GLN A 467 -36.39 -0.67 2.96
N MET A 468 -35.83 -0.32 1.80
CA MET A 468 -35.89 1.05 1.27
C MET A 468 -37.34 1.53 1.05
N LEU A 469 -38.21 0.67 0.51
CA LEU A 469 -39.63 0.99 0.32
C LEU A 469 -40.35 1.19 1.67
N ASN A 470 -40.06 0.36 2.67
CA ASN A 470 -40.62 0.50 4.01
C ASN A 470 -40.12 1.78 4.71
N GLU A 471 -38.84 2.12 4.56
CA GLU A 471 -38.28 3.38 5.07
C GLU A 471 -38.87 4.59 4.38
N ARG A 472 -39.00 4.55 3.05
CA ARG A 472 -39.69 5.57 2.27
C ARG A 472 -41.12 5.76 2.77
N LYS A 473 -41.86 4.67 2.99
CA LYS A 473 -43.22 4.73 3.51
C LYS A 473 -43.27 5.34 4.91
N LYS A 474 -42.37 4.95 5.81
CA LYS A 474 -42.27 5.56 7.15
C LYS A 474 -41.95 7.07 7.09
N ALA A 475 -41.07 7.47 6.17
CA ALA A 475 -40.73 8.88 5.96
C ALA A 475 -41.92 9.66 5.39
N GLU A 476 -42.66 9.07 4.45
CA GLU A 476 -43.89 9.61 3.87
C GLU A 476 -44.99 9.76 4.94
N ASP A 477 -45.22 8.73 5.76
CA ASP A 477 -46.16 8.77 6.88
C ASP A 477 -45.78 9.88 7.89
N LYS A 478 -44.48 10.06 8.16
CA LYS A 478 -43.98 11.12 9.04
C LYS A 478 -44.17 12.51 8.44
N LEU A 479 -43.94 12.67 7.13
CA LEU A 479 -44.16 13.91 6.39
C LEU A 479 -45.66 14.27 6.37
N ASN A 480 -46.52 13.30 6.05
CA ASN A 480 -47.97 13.48 6.07
C ASN A 480 -48.43 13.91 7.47
N GLY A 481 -47.92 13.30 8.54
CA GLY A 481 -48.20 13.73 9.91
C GLY A 481 -47.66 15.14 10.28
N PHE A 482 -46.66 15.67 9.58
CA PHE A 482 -46.27 17.08 9.69
C PHE A 482 -47.22 18.00 8.92
N LEU A 483 -47.60 17.61 7.69
CA LEU A 483 -48.49 18.38 6.82
C LEU A 483 -49.92 18.48 7.37
N GLU A 484 -50.44 17.42 7.99
CA GLU A 484 -51.71 17.42 8.72
C GLU A 484 -51.68 18.42 9.87
N ARG A 485 -50.61 18.44 10.68
CA ARG A 485 -50.45 19.39 11.80
C ARG A 485 -50.36 20.85 11.35
N LEU A 486 -49.84 21.09 10.14
CA LEU A 486 -49.75 22.42 9.53
C LEU A 486 -51.02 22.81 8.75
N GLY A 487 -52.00 21.91 8.63
CA GLY A 487 -53.28 22.16 7.94
C GLY A 487 -53.20 22.12 6.41
N TYR A 488 -52.13 21.55 5.83
CA TYR A 488 -51.99 21.39 4.38
C TYR A 488 -52.69 20.14 3.84
N ILE A 489 -52.96 19.15 4.71
CA ILE A 489 -53.71 17.93 4.38
C ILE A 489 -54.84 17.80 5.41
N ASN A 490 -56.07 17.60 4.92
CA ASN A 490 -57.20 17.24 5.78
C ASN A 490 -57.18 15.72 5.95
N GLY A 491 -57.03 15.25 7.19
CA GLY A 491 -57.03 13.84 7.56
C GLY A 491 -58.37 13.13 7.32
#